data_AF-A0A9W9C2L2-F1
#
_entry.id   AF-A0A9W9C2L2-F1
#
_cell.length_a   1.000
_cell.length_b   1.000
_cell.length_c   1.000
_cell.angle_alpha   90.00
_cell.angle_beta   90.00
_cell.angle_gamma   90.00
#
_symmetry.space_group_name_H-M   'P 1'
#
loop_
_entity.id
_entity.type
_entity.pdbx_description
1 polymer ?
#
loop_
_entity_poly.entity_id
_entity_poly.type
_entity_poly.pdbx_seq_one_letter_code
_entity_poly.pdbx_strand_id
1 'polypeptide(L)'
;MTISTTFVLGQKQSYFFNSPTHWAWHDLPPDVEILFTKTPPIRDVIELALGANGTYFVSYRDHDGTIACKHYNLPNPLVEYLYASHPSVIRDLATLSITLGPYGSYYAWDRTTASWSNVPPGLEKSLLSRLESQDAWRTTWKADGYEAPCFVSLGNDGAYFMRTVSGGGCWDFKLPKVDARSGLGMVGGDGWEGIRGTNKFLEDSPNFAGIAVG
;
A
#
# COMPACT_ATOMS: atom_id res chain seq x y z
N MET A 1 1.46 -19.09 13.42
CA MET A 1 0.69 -18.00 12.79
C MET A 1 1.52 -16.74 12.91
N THR A 2 1.86 -16.11 11.80
CA THR A 2 2.55 -14.81 11.83
C THR A 2 1.57 -13.79 12.41
N ILE A 3 1.95 -13.13 13.49
CA ILE A 3 1.19 -12.01 14.06
C ILE A 3 1.26 -10.87 13.05
N SER A 4 0.17 -10.65 12.31
CA SER A 4 0.03 -9.51 11.42
C SER A 4 -0.92 -8.50 12.07
N THR A 5 -0.51 -7.24 12.09
CA THR A 5 -1.39 -6.12 12.43
C THR A 5 -1.57 -5.31 11.17
N THR A 6 -2.81 -5.13 10.74
CA THR A 6 -3.15 -4.33 9.55
C THR A 6 -3.90 -3.10 10.00
N PHE A 7 -3.48 -1.93 9.55
CA PHE A 7 -4.19 -0.68 9.80
C PHE A 7 -4.36 0.08 8.49
N VAL A 8 -5.60 0.42 8.17
CA VAL A 8 -5.98 1.07 6.92
C VAL A 8 -6.83 2.29 7.26
N LEU A 9 -6.48 3.43 6.66
CA LEU A 9 -7.27 4.65 6.72
C LEU A 9 -7.82 4.93 5.33
N GLY A 10 -9.11 5.23 5.24
CA GLY A 10 -9.76 5.68 4.02
C GLY A 10 -10.33 7.10 4.17
N GLN A 11 -11.16 7.48 3.21
CA GLN A 11 -11.85 8.77 3.24
C GLN A 11 -12.98 8.79 4.28
N LYS A 12 -13.48 9.98 4.63
CA LYS A 12 -14.64 10.17 5.51
C LYS A 12 -14.54 9.50 6.90
N GLN A 13 -13.33 9.46 7.47
CA GLN A 13 -13.05 8.79 8.75
C GLN A 13 -13.15 7.26 8.70
N SER A 14 -13.24 6.67 7.50
CA SER A 14 -13.22 5.23 7.37
C SER A 14 -11.89 4.64 7.83
N TYR A 15 -11.95 3.56 8.59
CA TYR A 15 -10.76 2.84 9.01
C TYR A 15 -11.05 1.36 9.21
N PHE A 16 -9.98 0.58 9.12
CA PHE A 16 -9.96 -0.81 9.52
C PHE A 16 -8.68 -1.09 10.30
N PHE A 17 -8.85 -1.70 11.46
CA PHE A 17 -7.78 -2.18 12.31
C PHE A 17 -7.98 -3.67 12.54
N ASN A 18 -6.97 -4.45 12.19
CA ASN A 18 -6.90 -5.87 12.45
C ASN A 18 -5.68 -6.14 13.33
N SER A 19 -5.92 -6.77 14.47
CA SER A 19 -4.89 -7.36 15.32
C SER A 19 -5.24 -8.82 15.60
N PRO A 20 -4.29 -9.64 16.08
CA PRO A 20 -4.57 -11.04 16.40
C PRO A 20 -5.71 -11.28 17.40
N THR A 21 -6.09 -10.26 18.18
CA THR A 21 -7.08 -10.39 19.24
C THR A 21 -8.37 -9.63 18.96
N HIS A 22 -8.32 -8.55 18.17
CA HIS A 22 -9.47 -7.67 17.95
C HIS A 22 -9.45 -7.07 16.55
N TRP A 23 -10.65 -6.94 15.98
CA TRP A 23 -10.91 -6.07 14.83
C TRP A 23 -11.71 -4.87 15.28
N ALA A 24 -11.40 -3.73 14.69
CA ALA A 24 -12.19 -2.52 14.82
C ALA A 24 -12.28 -1.86 13.46
N TRP A 25 -13.46 -1.40 13.08
CA TRP A 25 -13.66 -0.71 11.82
C TRP A 25 -14.75 0.34 11.95
N HIS A 26 -14.75 1.27 11.01
CA HIS A 26 -15.72 2.36 10.97
C HIS A 26 -15.88 2.85 9.53
N ASP A 27 -17.11 3.21 9.18
CA ASP A 27 -17.51 3.82 7.90
C ASP A 27 -16.91 3.13 6.66
N LEU A 28 -16.81 1.80 6.67
CA LEU A 28 -16.31 1.06 5.51
C LEU A 28 -17.36 1.02 4.40
N PRO A 29 -16.98 0.75 3.14
CA PRO A 29 -17.94 0.52 2.08
C PRO A 29 -19.00 -0.51 2.50
N PRO A 30 -20.30 -0.30 2.21
CA PRO A 30 -21.38 -1.15 2.72
C PRO A 30 -21.19 -2.65 2.49
N ASP A 31 -20.63 -3.05 1.34
CA ASP A 31 -20.38 -4.45 1.01
C ASP A 31 -19.29 -5.11 1.88
N VAL A 32 -18.37 -4.28 2.40
CA VAL A 32 -17.31 -4.67 3.34
C VAL A 32 -17.86 -4.70 4.77
N GLU A 33 -18.71 -3.75 5.16
CA GLU A 33 -19.45 -3.79 6.43
C GLU A 33 -20.28 -5.09 6.53
N ILE A 34 -21.03 -5.41 5.48
CA ILE A 34 -21.85 -6.63 5.41
C ILE A 34 -20.97 -7.88 5.54
N LEU A 35 -19.75 -7.87 4.98
CA LEU A 35 -18.81 -8.98 5.08
C LEU A 35 -18.46 -9.29 6.54
N PHE A 36 -18.27 -8.29 7.38
CA PHE A 36 -17.93 -8.46 8.80
C PHE A 36 -19.11 -8.84 9.67
N THR A 37 -20.34 -8.63 9.20
CA THR A 37 -21.58 -9.10 9.85
C THR A 37 -22.13 -10.41 9.28
N LYS A 38 -21.45 -11.02 8.31
CA LYS A 38 -21.89 -12.25 7.64
C LYS A 38 -22.00 -13.39 8.66
N THR A 39 -23.01 -14.26 8.47
CA THR A 39 -23.16 -15.51 9.22
C THR A 39 -23.13 -16.71 8.27
N PRO A 40 -22.24 -17.71 8.46
CA PRO A 40 -21.16 -17.76 9.46
C PRO A 40 -20.10 -16.65 9.26
N PRO A 41 -19.39 -16.23 10.33
CA PRO A 41 -18.39 -15.16 10.24
C PRO A 41 -17.18 -15.62 9.44
N ILE A 42 -16.55 -14.68 8.75
CA ILE A 42 -15.24 -14.90 8.12
C ILE A 42 -14.19 -15.20 9.20
N ARG A 43 -13.15 -15.94 8.84
CA ARG A 43 -12.07 -16.30 9.76
C ARG A 43 -11.08 -15.16 9.94
N ASP A 44 -10.60 -14.60 8.83
CA ASP A 44 -9.70 -13.45 8.84
C ASP A 44 -9.75 -12.61 7.57
N VAL A 45 -9.29 -11.36 7.70
CA VAL A 45 -8.96 -10.48 6.59
C VAL A 45 -7.48 -10.63 6.30
N ILE A 46 -7.13 -10.92 5.05
CA ILE A 46 -5.76 -11.06 4.58
C ILE A 46 -5.23 -9.69 4.14
N GLU A 47 -5.96 -9.03 3.23
CA GLU A 47 -5.62 -7.70 2.73
C GLU A 47 -6.87 -6.83 2.68
N LEU A 48 -6.72 -5.56 3.03
CA LEU A 48 -7.74 -4.54 2.80
C LEU A 48 -7.07 -3.26 2.31
N ALA A 49 -7.51 -2.76 1.17
CA ALA A 49 -7.09 -1.49 0.60
C ALA A 49 -8.31 -0.60 0.42
N LEU A 50 -8.21 0.64 0.88
CA LEU A 50 -9.23 1.68 0.72
C LEU A 50 -8.67 2.80 -0.15
N GLY A 51 -9.46 3.22 -1.14
CA GLY A 51 -9.16 4.31 -2.05
C GLY A 51 -10.20 5.43 -1.98
N ALA A 52 -10.06 6.40 -2.89
CA ALA A 52 -11.04 7.47 -3.03
C ALA A 52 -12.37 6.99 -3.63
N ASN A 53 -13.45 7.73 -3.41
CA ASN A 53 -14.75 7.50 -4.08
C ASN A 53 -15.32 6.09 -3.87
N GLY A 54 -15.09 5.49 -2.71
CA GLY A 54 -15.56 4.14 -2.38
C GLY A 54 -14.81 3.02 -3.08
N THR A 55 -13.68 3.30 -3.75
CA THR A 55 -12.81 2.26 -4.31
C THR A 55 -12.23 1.42 -3.18
N TYR A 56 -12.30 0.10 -3.29
CA TYR A 56 -11.70 -0.81 -2.32
C TYR A 56 -11.31 -2.14 -2.95
N PHE A 57 -10.39 -2.83 -2.27
CA PHE A 57 -10.12 -4.24 -2.45
C PHE A 57 -10.04 -4.91 -1.08
N VAL A 58 -10.65 -6.08 -0.93
CA VAL A 58 -10.52 -6.91 0.27
C VAL A 58 -10.31 -8.37 -0.12
N SER A 59 -9.31 -9.03 0.47
CA SER A 59 -9.18 -10.48 0.46
C SER A 59 -9.31 -11.03 1.88
N TYR A 60 -9.98 -12.17 2.01
CA TYR A 60 -10.36 -12.74 3.30
C TYR A 60 -10.48 -14.26 3.22
N ARG A 61 -10.38 -14.92 4.37
CA ARG A 61 -10.72 -16.35 4.52
C ARG A 61 -12.15 -16.48 5.01
N ASP A 62 -12.98 -17.13 4.23
CA ASP A 62 -14.36 -17.43 4.62
C ASP A 62 -14.40 -18.49 5.73
N HIS A 63 -15.58 -18.75 6.28
CA HIS A 63 -15.78 -19.68 7.40
C HIS A 63 -15.23 -21.11 7.12
N ASP A 64 -15.33 -21.58 5.88
CA ASP A 64 -14.82 -22.88 5.44
C ASP A 64 -13.28 -22.89 5.25
N GLY A 65 -12.63 -21.73 5.27
CA GLY A 65 -11.20 -21.54 5.03
C GLY A 65 -10.86 -21.19 3.58
N THR A 66 -11.84 -21.10 2.68
CA THR A 66 -11.64 -20.68 1.30
C THR A 66 -11.20 -19.21 1.26
N ILE A 67 -10.13 -18.91 0.51
CA ILE A 67 -9.70 -17.52 0.28
C ILE A 67 -10.54 -16.93 -0.85
N ALA A 68 -11.22 -15.83 -0.55
CA ALA A 68 -12.02 -15.08 -1.50
C ALA A 68 -11.62 -13.60 -1.50
N CYS A 69 -12.11 -12.85 -2.47
CA CYS A 69 -11.96 -11.40 -2.50
C CYS A 69 -13.24 -10.70 -2.95
N LYS A 70 -13.35 -9.42 -2.60
CA LYS A 70 -14.31 -8.47 -3.13
C LYS A 70 -13.57 -7.19 -3.48
N HIS A 71 -14.04 -6.49 -4.51
CA HIS A 71 -13.51 -5.17 -4.84
C HIS A 71 -14.56 -4.34 -5.54
N TYR A 72 -14.35 -3.04 -5.55
CA TYR A 72 -15.20 -2.11 -6.25
C TYR A 72 -14.38 -0.95 -6.80
N ASN A 73 -14.70 -0.53 -8.02
CA ASN A 73 -14.17 0.67 -8.67
C ASN A 73 -12.63 0.76 -8.68
N LEU A 74 -11.96 -0.39 -8.88
CA LEU A 74 -10.50 -0.43 -9.01
C LEU A 74 -10.05 0.21 -10.34
N PRO A 75 -8.84 0.80 -10.39
CA PRO A 75 -8.25 1.26 -11.66
C PRO A 75 -8.20 0.14 -12.70
N ASN A 76 -8.55 0.42 -13.96
CA ASN A 76 -8.58 -0.59 -15.03
C ASN A 76 -7.28 -1.40 -15.15
N PRO A 77 -6.07 -0.80 -15.09
CA PRO A 77 -4.83 -1.58 -15.16
C PRO A 77 -4.65 -2.53 -13.95
N LEU A 78 -5.20 -2.18 -12.78
CA LEU A 78 -5.22 -3.06 -11.61
C LEU A 78 -6.19 -4.23 -11.83
N VAL A 79 -7.37 -3.99 -12.40
CA VAL A 79 -8.31 -5.07 -12.78
C VAL A 79 -7.66 -6.02 -13.79
N GLU A 80 -7.02 -5.48 -14.81
CA GLU A 80 -6.30 -6.27 -15.82
C GLU A 80 -5.19 -7.12 -15.18
N TYR A 81 -4.42 -6.54 -14.26
CA TYR A 81 -3.42 -7.28 -13.48
C TYR A 81 -4.04 -8.42 -12.65
N LEU A 82 -5.13 -8.16 -11.94
CA LEU A 82 -5.78 -9.13 -11.05
C LEU A 82 -6.39 -10.32 -11.81
N TYR A 83 -7.01 -10.07 -12.96
CA TYR A 83 -7.78 -11.06 -13.70
C TYR A 83 -7.05 -11.64 -14.91
N ALA A 84 -6.20 -10.86 -15.59
CA ALA A 84 -5.56 -11.23 -16.87
C ALA A 84 -6.52 -11.93 -17.85
N SER A 85 -7.70 -11.33 -18.07
CA SER A 85 -8.81 -11.86 -18.88
C SER A 85 -9.47 -13.16 -18.38
N HIS A 86 -9.15 -13.62 -17.18
CA HIS A 86 -9.80 -14.75 -16.52
C HIS A 86 -11.11 -14.31 -15.83
N PRO A 87 -12.13 -15.18 -15.67
CA PRO A 87 -13.38 -14.81 -14.99
C PRO A 87 -13.22 -14.62 -13.47
N SER A 88 -12.11 -15.07 -12.88
CA SER A 88 -11.77 -14.94 -11.47
C SER A 88 -10.38 -14.34 -11.28
N VAL A 89 -10.11 -13.76 -10.11
CA VAL A 89 -8.77 -13.27 -9.77
C VAL A 89 -7.79 -14.44 -9.80
N ILE A 90 -6.68 -14.28 -10.52
CA ILE A 90 -5.64 -15.30 -10.69
C ILE A 90 -4.42 -15.07 -9.81
N ARG A 91 -4.35 -13.90 -9.15
CA ARG A 91 -3.25 -13.53 -8.26
C ARG A 91 -3.31 -14.30 -6.96
N ASP A 92 -2.16 -14.45 -6.32
CA ASP A 92 -2.07 -15.12 -5.02
C ASP A 92 -2.67 -14.23 -3.92
N LEU A 93 -3.97 -14.38 -3.67
CA LEU A 93 -4.72 -13.62 -2.67
C LEU A 93 -4.15 -13.73 -1.25
N ALA A 94 -3.33 -14.75 -0.95
CA ALA A 94 -2.70 -14.92 0.35
C ALA A 94 -1.47 -14.01 0.56
N THR A 95 -0.85 -13.54 -0.53
CA THR A 95 0.33 -12.67 -0.50
C THR A 95 0.14 -11.34 -1.20
N LEU A 96 -0.98 -11.18 -1.92
CA LEU A 96 -1.33 -9.95 -2.61
C LEU A 96 -1.48 -8.81 -1.61
N SER A 97 -0.75 -7.73 -1.86
CA SER A 97 -0.90 -6.45 -1.18
C SER A 97 -1.14 -5.35 -2.21
N ILE A 98 -2.07 -4.45 -1.89
CA ILE A 98 -2.52 -3.38 -2.76
C ILE A 98 -2.51 -2.07 -1.98
N THR A 99 -1.88 -1.06 -2.56
CA THR A 99 -1.97 0.33 -2.15
C THR A 99 -2.79 1.08 -3.19
N LEU A 100 -3.86 1.73 -2.74
CA LEU A 100 -4.68 2.61 -3.57
C LEU A 100 -4.38 4.05 -3.19
N GLY A 101 -4.16 4.89 -4.20
CA GLY A 101 -3.92 6.31 -4.05
C GLY A 101 -4.90 7.18 -4.85
N PRO A 102 -4.70 8.50 -4.79
CA PRO A 102 -5.51 9.46 -5.53
C PRO A 102 -5.39 9.30 -7.05
N TYR A 103 -6.38 9.79 -7.78
CA TYR A 103 -6.39 9.83 -9.25
C TYR A 103 -6.22 8.46 -9.93
N GLY A 104 -6.59 7.36 -9.25
CA GLY A 104 -6.42 6.01 -9.79
C GLY A 104 -4.98 5.49 -9.73
N SER A 105 -4.11 6.15 -8.96
CA SER A 105 -2.76 5.64 -8.67
C SER A 105 -2.85 4.38 -7.82
N TYR A 106 -2.00 3.39 -8.11
CA TYR A 106 -1.90 2.20 -7.29
C TYR A 106 -0.51 1.56 -7.37
N TYR A 107 -0.19 0.78 -6.34
CA TYR A 107 0.88 -0.20 -6.36
C TYR A 107 0.31 -1.52 -5.84
N ALA A 108 0.51 -2.60 -6.57
CA ALA A 108 0.06 -3.94 -6.20
C ALA A 108 1.21 -4.92 -6.38
N TRP A 109 1.36 -5.85 -5.46
CA TRP A 109 2.35 -6.91 -5.57
C TRP A 109 1.87 -8.18 -4.89
N ASP A 110 2.26 -9.33 -5.43
CA ASP A 110 2.13 -10.64 -4.78
C ASP A 110 3.50 -11.34 -4.78
N ARG A 111 3.54 -12.61 -4.34
CA ARG A 111 4.80 -13.39 -4.31
C ARG A 111 5.55 -13.43 -5.64
N THR A 112 4.86 -13.31 -6.77
CA THR A 112 5.40 -13.56 -8.11
C THR A 112 5.57 -12.31 -8.95
N THR A 113 4.66 -11.35 -8.80
CA THR A 113 4.53 -10.21 -9.70
C THR A 113 4.22 -8.93 -8.96
N ALA A 114 4.56 -7.80 -9.58
CA ALA A 114 4.08 -6.50 -9.18
C ALA A 114 3.47 -5.75 -10.37
N SER A 115 2.60 -4.79 -10.08
CA SER A 115 1.98 -3.89 -11.05
C SER A 115 1.75 -2.54 -10.39
N TRP A 116 1.99 -1.47 -11.13
CA TRP A 116 1.70 -0.12 -10.68
C TRP A 116 1.29 0.74 -11.87
N SER A 117 0.48 1.76 -11.59
CA SER A 117 0.10 2.74 -12.59
C SER A 117 -0.21 4.06 -11.93
N ASN A 118 0.00 5.14 -12.69
CA ASN A 118 -0.25 6.52 -12.28
C ASN A 118 0.38 6.91 -10.92
N VAL A 119 1.49 6.27 -10.55
CA VAL A 119 2.19 6.59 -9.29
C VAL A 119 2.99 7.89 -9.43
N PRO A 120 3.34 8.58 -8.33
CA PRO A 120 4.15 9.78 -8.40
C PRO A 120 5.48 9.55 -9.15
N PRO A 121 5.96 10.49 -9.98
CA PRO A 121 7.15 10.28 -10.82
C PRO A 121 8.41 9.89 -10.05
N GLY A 122 8.59 10.42 -8.83
CA GLY A 122 9.71 10.05 -7.96
C GLY A 122 9.65 8.59 -7.51
N LEU A 123 8.44 8.09 -7.24
CA LEU A 123 8.21 6.69 -6.91
C LEU A 123 8.43 5.82 -8.14
N GLU A 124 7.87 6.17 -9.29
CA GLU A 124 8.05 5.41 -10.54
C GLU A 124 9.54 5.24 -10.89
N LYS A 125 10.30 6.34 -10.85
CA LYS A 125 11.76 6.29 -11.05
C LYS A 125 12.44 5.35 -10.06
N SER A 126 11.99 5.35 -8.81
CA SER A 126 12.55 4.51 -7.74
C SER A 126 12.18 3.02 -7.91
N LEU A 127 11.00 2.72 -8.44
CA LEU A 127 10.58 1.35 -8.79
C LEU A 127 11.42 0.84 -9.97
N LEU A 128 11.48 1.61 -11.06
CA LEU A 128 12.23 1.26 -12.26
C LEU A 128 13.74 1.11 -12.01
N SER A 129 14.32 1.92 -11.11
CA SER A 129 15.75 1.79 -10.79
C SER A 129 16.09 0.51 -10.04
N ARG A 130 15.12 -0.13 -9.39
CA ARG A 130 15.25 -1.37 -8.60
C ARG A 130 14.80 -2.60 -9.36
N LEU A 131 14.05 -2.40 -10.44
CA LEU A 131 13.58 -3.48 -11.29
C LEU A 131 14.76 -4.08 -12.06
N GLU A 132 14.84 -5.40 -12.06
CA GLU A 132 15.79 -6.15 -12.90
C GLU A 132 15.11 -6.66 -14.16
N SER A 133 13.94 -7.28 -14.02
CA SER A 133 13.10 -7.72 -15.14
C SER A 133 11.64 -7.84 -14.72
N GLN A 134 10.73 -7.67 -15.68
CA GLN A 134 9.30 -7.88 -15.49
C GLN A 134 8.68 -8.45 -16.77
N ASP A 135 7.87 -9.49 -16.59
CA ASP A 135 6.95 -10.00 -17.60
C ASP A 135 5.56 -10.20 -16.97
N ALA A 136 4.63 -10.81 -17.73
CA ALA A 136 3.25 -11.02 -17.29
C ALA A 136 3.09 -11.93 -16.04
N TRP A 137 4.11 -12.75 -15.74
CA TRP A 137 4.08 -13.81 -14.74
C TRP A 137 5.15 -13.69 -13.67
N ARG A 138 6.18 -12.86 -13.90
CA ARG A 138 7.27 -12.68 -12.95
C ARG A 138 7.80 -11.26 -12.92
N THR A 139 8.04 -10.77 -11.71
CA THR A 139 8.82 -9.56 -11.46
C THR A 139 10.06 -9.95 -10.66
N THR A 140 11.24 -9.60 -11.17
CA THR A 140 12.52 -9.80 -10.47
C THR A 140 13.08 -8.43 -10.11
N TRP A 141 13.40 -8.28 -8.83
CA TRP A 141 14.02 -7.08 -8.28
C TRP A 141 15.50 -7.33 -8.04
N LYS A 142 16.29 -6.27 -8.15
CA LYS A 142 17.72 -6.30 -7.89
C LYS A 142 18.06 -6.83 -6.50
N ALA A 143 19.33 -7.23 -6.37
CA ALA A 143 19.88 -7.85 -5.18
C ALA A 143 18.99 -9.02 -4.72
N ASP A 144 18.70 -9.97 -5.62
CA ASP A 144 17.95 -11.19 -5.31
C ASP A 144 16.60 -10.95 -4.60
N GLY A 145 15.90 -9.85 -4.93
CA GLY A 145 14.64 -9.49 -4.29
C GLY A 145 14.75 -8.59 -3.06
N TYR A 146 15.94 -8.30 -2.54
CA TYR A 146 16.12 -7.42 -1.38
C TYR A 146 15.68 -5.98 -1.67
N GLU A 147 15.78 -5.52 -2.92
CA GLU A 147 15.27 -4.22 -3.34
C GLU A 147 13.77 -4.20 -3.67
N ALA A 148 13.05 -5.32 -3.52
CA ALA A 148 11.62 -5.37 -3.78
C ALA A 148 10.86 -4.40 -2.84
N PRO A 149 10.00 -3.51 -3.36
CA PRO A 149 9.14 -2.70 -2.52
C PRO A 149 8.12 -3.58 -1.79
N CYS A 150 8.17 -3.58 -0.46
CA CYS A 150 7.33 -4.41 0.40
C CYS A 150 6.26 -3.60 1.15
N PHE A 151 6.40 -2.28 1.19
CA PHE A 151 5.43 -1.37 1.78
C PHE A 151 5.41 -0.08 0.98
N VAL A 152 4.24 0.29 0.47
CA VAL A 152 4.03 1.52 -0.30
C VAL A 152 2.84 2.25 0.30
N SER A 153 2.91 3.57 0.34
CA SER A 153 1.79 4.44 0.70
C SER A 153 1.73 5.58 -0.31
N LEU A 154 0.51 5.87 -0.78
CA LEU A 154 0.23 6.89 -1.79
C LEU A 154 -0.69 7.94 -1.19
N GLY A 155 -0.23 9.18 -1.16
CA GLY A 155 -0.94 10.32 -0.62
C GLY A 155 -1.37 11.31 -1.70
N ASN A 156 -2.10 12.34 -1.25
CA ASN A 156 -2.49 13.47 -2.09
C ASN A 156 -1.28 14.26 -2.60
N ASP A 157 -1.49 15.00 -3.68
CA ASP A 157 -0.53 15.93 -4.28
C ASP A 157 0.79 15.28 -4.72
N GLY A 158 0.80 13.96 -4.92
CA GLY A 158 1.97 13.20 -5.30
C GLY A 158 2.87 12.84 -4.12
N ALA A 159 2.37 12.95 -2.88
CA ALA A 159 3.07 12.47 -1.72
C ALA A 159 3.13 10.93 -1.73
N TYR A 160 4.26 10.36 -1.30
CA TYR A 160 4.40 8.91 -1.20
C TYR A 160 5.47 8.50 -0.18
N PHE A 161 5.36 7.26 0.26
CA PHE A 161 6.39 6.55 1.02
C PHE A 161 6.55 5.14 0.44
N MET A 162 7.79 4.66 0.34
CA MET A 162 8.09 3.30 -0.06
C MET A 162 9.26 2.75 0.76
N ARG A 163 9.13 1.48 1.16
CA ARG A 163 10.16 0.69 1.84
C ARG A 163 10.39 -0.63 1.10
N THR A 164 11.64 -1.06 0.99
CA THR A 164 12.06 -2.33 0.41
C THR A 164 12.16 -3.44 1.45
N VAL A 165 12.32 -4.68 0.99
CA VAL A 165 12.55 -5.86 1.86
C VAL A 165 13.83 -5.69 2.69
N SER A 166 14.90 -5.14 2.12
CA SER A 166 16.16 -4.83 2.84
C SER A 166 16.06 -3.68 3.83
N GLY A 167 14.91 -3.04 3.97
CA GLY A 167 14.71 -1.88 4.83
C GLY A 167 14.82 -0.55 4.09
N GLY A 168 15.62 -0.45 3.02
CA GLY A 168 15.80 0.77 2.22
C GLY A 168 14.50 1.45 1.78
N GLY A 169 14.55 2.71 1.36
CA GLY A 169 13.31 3.40 0.99
C GLY A 169 13.47 4.80 0.42
N CYS A 170 12.36 5.32 -0.11
CA CYS A 170 12.27 6.69 -0.58
C CYS A 170 10.88 7.28 -0.29
N TRP A 171 10.85 8.58 -0.08
CA TRP A 171 9.61 9.30 0.17
C TRP A 171 9.70 10.73 -0.35
N ASP A 172 8.54 11.27 -0.69
CA ASP A 172 8.32 12.69 -0.90
C ASP A 172 7.03 13.02 -0.18
N PHE A 173 7.11 13.76 0.93
CA PHE A 173 5.93 14.24 1.64
C PHE A 173 5.73 15.70 1.31
N LYS A 174 4.67 16.05 0.59
CA LYS A 174 4.34 17.46 0.36
C LYS A 174 3.65 18.03 1.59
N LEU A 175 4.33 18.95 2.28
CA LEU A 175 3.78 19.67 3.41
C LEU A 175 3.21 21.02 2.96
N PRO A 176 2.02 21.42 3.45
CA PRO A 176 1.53 22.79 3.29
C PRO A 176 2.62 23.76 3.73
N LYS A 177 2.86 24.80 2.92
CA LYS A 177 3.64 25.95 3.37
C LYS A 177 2.94 26.49 4.60
N VAL A 178 3.53 26.29 5.78
CA VAL A 178 3.12 27.01 6.97
C VAL A 178 3.58 28.44 6.75
N ASP A 179 2.65 29.38 6.63
CA ASP A 179 3.00 30.80 6.61
C ASP A 179 3.85 31.10 7.84
N ALA A 180 5.05 31.63 7.60
CA ALA A 180 5.98 32.06 8.65
C ALA A 180 5.38 33.25 9.42
N ARG A 181 4.43 32.97 10.32
CA ARG A 181 4.06 33.85 11.43
C ARG A 181 4.88 33.54 12.70
N SER A 182 6.08 32.99 12.54
CA SER A 182 7.05 32.82 13.63
C SER A 182 8.47 33.17 13.18
N GLY A 183 8.70 34.42 12.78
CA GLY A 183 9.95 35.15 13.01
C GLY A 183 11.30 34.60 12.51
N LEU A 184 11.36 33.57 11.66
CA LEU A 184 12.61 33.00 11.15
C LEU A 184 12.59 32.93 9.62
N GLY A 185 13.22 33.93 8.99
CA GLY A 185 13.85 33.82 7.66
C GLY A 185 12.93 33.70 6.44
N MET A 186 13.01 34.68 5.53
CA MET A 186 12.56 34.49 4.15
C MET A 186 13.58 33.67 3.37
N VAL A 187 13.12 32.61 2.70
CA VAL A 187 13.76 32.10 1.48
C VAL A 187 12.66 31.90 0.44
N GLY A 188 12.74 32.66 -0.65
CA GLY A 188 11.79 32.61 -1.76
C GLY A 188 11.91 31.30 -2.55
N GLY A 189 10.76 30.79 -3.02
CA GLY A 189 10.65 29.63 -3.91
C GLY A 189 9.19 29.17 -4.07
N ASP A 190 8.88 28.57 -5.21
CA ASP A 190 7.57 28.60 -5.90
C ASP A 190 6.52 27.58 -5.42
N GLY A 191 6.65 26.96 -4.24
CA GLY A 191 5.62 26.04 -3.72
C GLY A 191 6.19 24.84 -2.99
N TRP A 192 5.55 24.47 -1.87
CA TRP A 192 5.70 23.23 -1.08
C TRP A 192 7.15 22.78 -0.81
N GLU A 193 7.71 23.11 0.36
CA GLU A 193 8.91 22.40 0.86
C GLU A 193 8.48 20.99 1.32
N GLY A 194 8.56 20.03 0.42
CA GLY A 194 8.33 18.64 0.77
C GLY A 194 9.51 18.07 1.57
N ILE A 195 9.24 17.28 2.62
CA ILE A 195 10.29 16.45 3.24
C ILE A 195 10.57 15.35 2.23
N ARG A 196 11.67 15.51 1.49
CA ARG A 196 12.18 14.54 0.54
C ARG A 196 13.35 13.81 1.16
N GLY A 197 13.40 12.50 0.95
CA GLY A 197 14.54 11.73 1.39
C GLY A 197 14.64 10.38 0.72
N THR A 198 15.87 9.92 0.66
CA THR A 198 16.23 8.54 0.37
C THR A 198 17.05 8.10 1.57
N ASN A 199 16.63 7.04 2.28
CA ASN A 199 17.37 6.61 3.45
C ASN A 199 18.34 5.48 3.09
N LYS A 200 19.65 5.78 3.16
CA LYS A 200 20.71 4.76 3.14
C LYS A 200 20.86 4.04 4.48
N PHE A 201 20.50 4.69 5.60
CA PHE A 201 20.55 4.12 6.94
C PHE A 201 19.68 2.87 7.09
N LEU A 202 18.58 2.81 6.33
CA LEU A 202 17.77 1.60 6.28
C LEU A 202 18.38 0.48 5.42
N GLU A 203 19.32 0.81 4.52
CA GLU A 203 20.07 -0.16 3.70
C GLU A 203 21.23 -0.79 4.50
N ASP A 204 21.81 -0.04 5.45
CA ASP A 204 22.94 -0.47 6.27
C ASP A 204 22.53 -1.04 7.65
N SER A 205 21.23 -1.05 8.00
CA SER A 205 20.75 -1.52 9.32
C SER A 205 20.28 -2.98 9.26
N PRO A 206 20.98 -3.94 9.90
CA PRO A 206 20.65 -5.37 9.82
C PRO A 206 19.35 -5.74 10.57
N ASN A 207 18.82 -4.87 11.43
CA ASN A 207 17.49 -4.97 12.05
C ASN A 207 17.08 -3.63 12.71
N PHE A 208 15.77 -3.49 13.00
CA PHE A 208 15.18 -2.35 13.71
C PHE A 208 15.22 -2.48 15.24
N ALA A 209 15.98 -3.44 15.79
CA ALA A 209 15.99 -3.73 17.22
C ALA A 209 16.49 -2.55 18.08
N GLY A 210 17.23 -1.61 17.48
CA GLY A 210 17.76 -0.42 18.16
C GLY A 210 16.83 0.80 18.24
N ILE A 211 15.64 0.77 17.63
CA ILE A 211 14.74 1.95 17.57
C ILE A 211 13.60 1.86 18.61
N ALA A 212 13.43 0.72 19.29
CA ALA A 212 12.45 0.56 20.36
C ALA A 212 13.06 0.72 21.77
N VAL A 213 13.81 1.79 22.03
CA VAL A 213 14.05 2.27 23.39
C VAL A 213 14.10 3.80 23.36
N GLY A 214 13.02 4.43 23.83
CA GLY A 214 12.85 5.89 23.92
C GLY A 214 11.41 6.24 24.24
#